data_AF-A0A397S3Q7-F1
#
_entry.id   AF-A0A397S3Q7-F1
#
_cell.length_a   1.000
_cell.length_b   1.000
_cell.length_c   1.000
_cell.angle_alpha   90.00
_cell.angle_beta   90.00
_cell.angle_gamma   90.00
#
_symmetry.space_group_name_H-M   'P 1'
#
loop_
_entity.id
_entity.type
_entity.pdbx_description
1 polymer ?
#
loop_
_entity_poly.entity_id
_entity_poly.type
_entity_poly.pdbx_seq_one_letter_code
_entity_poly.pdbx_strand_id
1 'polypeptide(L)'
;MSNEIDLKESNVYIEWLEKSITNGYYNYYEYSDFTNLKPIGSGSFGRVICANWKNTLFALKIFNNDKTTLKEVVNEVKLQKNV
;
A
#
# COMPACT_ATOMS: atom_id res chain seq x y z
N MET A 1 -12.83 17.05 18.67
CA MET A 1 -12.02 17.89 17.75
C MET A 1 -10.97 17.07 17.01
N SER A 2 -10.28 16.12 17.64
CA SER A 2 -9.26 15.27 16.98
C SER A 2 -9.81 14.38 15.85
N ASN A 3 -10.98 13.77 16.05
CA ASN A 3 -11.56 12.85 15.07
C ASN A 3 -11.91 13.48 13.71
N GLU A 4 -12.28 14.76 13.66
CA GLU A 4 -12.61 15.45 12.39
C GLU A 4 -11.37 15.79 11.56
N ILE A 5 -10.26 16.12 12.23
CA ILE A 5 -8.98 16.41 11.56
C ILE A 5 -8.40 15.11 11.01
N ASP A 6 -8.46 14.03 11.79
CA ASP A 6 -8.00 12.69 11.39
C ASP A 6 -8.77 12.15 10.16
N LEU A 7 -10.08 12.37 10.11
CA LEU A 7 -10.94 11.99 8.97
C LEU A 7 -10.59 12.79 7.71
N LYS A 8 -10.37 14.10 7.85
CA LYS A 8 -9.97 14.96 6.72
C LYS A 8 -8.60 14.58 6.17
N GLU A 9 -7.61 14.31 7.02
CA GLU A 9 -6.29 13.85 6.55
C GLU A 9 -6.38 12.49 5.86
N SER A 10 -7.14 11.53 6.40
CA SER A 10 -7.34 10.22 5.77
C SER A 10 -7.93 10.36 4.37
N ASN A 11 -8.93 11.24 4.21
CA ASN A 11 -9.54 11.51 2.90
C ASN A 11 -8.54 12.07 1.88
N VAL A 12 -7.62 12.95 2.29
CA VAL A 12 -6.61 13.52 1.39
C VAL A 12 -5.68 12.44 0.81
N TYR A 13 -5.24 11.48 1.63
CA TYR A 13 -4.38 10.41 1.15
C TYR A 13 -5.11 9.39 0.27
N ILE A 14 -6.39 9.10 0.56
CA ILE A 14 -7.23 8.24 -0.30
C ILE A 14 -7.40 8.89 -1.67
N GLU A 15 -7.84 10.16 -1.71
CA GLU A 15 -8.02 10.89 -2.97
C GLU A 15 -6.74 10.96 -3.78
N TRP A 16 -5.58 11.16 -3.11
CA TRP A 16 -4.29 11.16 -3.79
C TRP A 16 -3.96 9.79 -4.40
N LEU A 17 -4.20 8.69 -3.67
CA LEU A 17 -3.94 7.34 -4.16
C LEU A 17 -4.84 7.01 -5.36
N GLU A 18 -6.14 7.28 -5.25
CA GLU A 18 -7.13 7.06 -6.32
C GLU A 18 -6.73 7.84 -7.57
N LYS A 19 -6.47 9.16 -7.46
CA LYS A 19 -6.01 9.97 -8.59
C LYS A 19 -4.70 9.45 -9.18
N SER A 20 -3.78 8.97 -8.36
CA SER A 20 -2.49 8.46 -8.84
C SER A 20 -2.65 7.16 -9.65
N ILE A 21 -3.62 6.32 -9.28
CA ILE A 21 -3.99 5.12 -10.05
C ILE A 21 -4.73 5.51 -11.33
N THR A 22 -5.77 6.35 -11.23
CA THR A 22 -6.58 6.78 -12.39
C THR A 22 -5.74 7.51 -13.45
N ASN A 23 -4.77 8.31 -13.02
CA ASN A 23 -3.86 9.03 -13.92
C ASN A 23 -2.71 8.14 -14.46
N GLY A 24 -2.64 6.86 -14.06
CA GLY A 24 -1.63 5.92 -14.54
C GLY A 24 -0.22 6.07 -13.95
N TYR A 25 -0.06 6.82 -12.85
CA TYR A 25 1.24 6.93 -12.17
C TYR A 25 1.64 5.62 -11.48
N TYR A 26 0.65 4.88 -10.97
CA TYR A 26 0.80 3.55 -10.41
C TYR A 26 -0.17 2.59 -11.08
N ASN A 27 0.32 1.39 -11.39
CA ASN A 27 -0.52 0.31 -11.85
C ASN A 27 -1.30 -0.25 -10.66
N TYR A 28 -2.58 -0.50 -10.88
CA TYR A 28 -3.42 -1.23 -9.94
C TYR A 28 -3.42 -2.72 -10.28
N TYR A 29 -3.34 -3.54 -9.24
CA TYR A 29 -3.37 -4.99 -9.34
C TYR A 29 -4.36 -5.53 -8.32
N GLU A 30 -5.26 -6.42 -8.76
CA GLU A 30 -6.18 -7.09 -7.87
C GLU A 30 -5.41 -8.05 -6.95
N TYR A 31 -5.66 -7.98 -5.65
CA TYR A 31 -4.97 -8.85 -4.69
C TYR A 31 -5.24 -10.34 -4.98
N SER A 32 -6.40 -10.67 -5.52
CA SER A 32 -6.78 -12.03 -5.91
C SER A 32 -5.96 -12.60 -7.07
N ASP A 33 -5.26 -11.76 -7.85
CA ASP A 33 -4.42 -12.22 -8.96
C ASP A 33 -3.10 -12.83 -8.46
N PHE A 34 -2.77 -12.61 -7.19
CA PHE A 34 -1.58 -13.16 -6.56
C PHE A 34 -1.86 -14.55 -6.01
N THR A 35 -0.95 -15.47 -6.30
CA THR A 35 -1.03 -16.87 -5.86
C THR A 35 0.22 -17.25 -5.07
N ASN A 36 0.22 -18.43 -4.45
CA ASN A 36 1.39 -18.95 -3.74
C ASN A 36 1.91 -17.99 -2.64
N LEU A 37 0.98 -17.47 -1.82
CA LEU A 37 1.26 -16.50 -0.77
C LEU A 37 2.07 -17.14 0.36
N LYS A 38 3.33 -16.75 0.51
CA LYS A 38 4.25 -17.27 1.55
C LYS A 38 4.78 -16.13 2.40
N PRO A 39 4.49 -16.09 3.71
CA PRO A 39 5.12 -15.13 4.61
C PRO A 39 6.64 -15.27 4.59
N ILE A 40 7.35 -14.16 4.38
CA ILE A 40 8.83 -14.11 4.37
C ILE A 40 9.40 -13.14 5.40
N GLY A 41 8.57 -12.30 6.00
CA GLY A 41 9.00 -11.41 7.07
C GLY A 41 7.84 -10.68 7.74
N SER A 42 8.08 -10.22 8.96
CA SER A 42 7.16 -9.36 9.72
C SER A 42 7.95 -8.36 10.55
N GLY A 43 7.36 -7.19 10.77
CA GLY A 43 7.92 -6.12 11.57
C GLY A 43 6.83 -5.22 12.14
N SER A 44 7.22 -4.11 12.74
CA SER A 44 6.29 -3.18 13.39
C SER A 44 5.27 -2.57 12.42
N PHE A 45 5.64 -2.36 11.16
CA PHE A 45 4.81 -1.71 10.14
C PHE A 45 4.02 -2.69 9.27
N GLY A 46 4.00 -3.98 9.63
CA GLY A 46 3.26 -5.01 8.93
C GLY A 46 4.11 -6.21 8.53
N ARG A 47 3.68 -6.91 7.48
CA ARG A 47 4.28 -8.17 7.03
C ARG A 47 4.60 -8.15 5.55
N VAL A 48 5.59 -8.93 5.17
CA VAL A 48 5.97 -9.13 3.77
C VAL A 48 5.69 -10.58 3.41
N ILE A 49 4.97 -10.76 2.31
CA ILE A 49 4.68 -12.07 1.73
C ILE A 49 5.31 -12.16 0.34
N CYS A 50 5.96 -13.29 0.04
CA CYS A 50 6.31 -13.64 -1.31
C CYS A 50 5.07 -14.19 -2.02
N ALA A 51 4.81 -13.76 -3.24
CA ALA A 51 3.67 -14.17 -4.04
C ALA A 51 4.06 -14.31 -5.51
N ASN A 52 3.36 -15.17 -6.23
CA ASN A 52 3.43 -15.25 -7.67
C ASN A 52 2.36 -14.33 -8.26
N TRP A 53 2.75 -13.47 -9.20
CA TRP A 53 1.81 -12.84 -10.13
C TRP A 53 2.16 -13.32 -11.53
N LYS A 54 1.26 -14.10 -12.13
CA LYS A 54 1.54 -14.86 -13.36
C LYS A 54 2.80 -15.72 -13.15
N ASN A 55 3.82 -15.55 -14.00
CA ASN A 55 5.07 -16.32 -13.95
C ASN A 55 6.22 -15.57 -13.24
N THR A 56 5.91 -14.49 -12.51
CA THR A 56 6.92 -13.64 -11.85
C THR A 56 6.70 -13.63 -10.33
N LEU A 57 7.79 -13.65 -9.58
CA LEU A 57 7.79 -13.55 -8.13
C LEU A 57 7.79 -12.09 -7.68
N PHE A 58 6.96 -11.79 -6.69
CA PHE A 58 6.83 -10.47 -6.08
C PHE A 58 6.90 -10.57 -4.55
N ALA A 59 7.39 -9.51 -3.93
CA ALA A 59 7.20 -9.26 -2.51
C ALA A 59 6.01 -8.32 -2.34
N LEU A 60 4.97 -8.77 -1.65
CA LEU A 60 3.83 -7.94 -1.26
C LEU A 60 4.03 -7.50 0.18
N LYS A 61 4.14 -6.19 0.38
CA LYS A 61 4.14 -5.58 1.70
C LYS A 61 2.70 -5.28 2.10
N ILE A 62 2.26 -5.89 3.19
CA ILE A 62 0.95 -5.72 3.80
C ILE A 62 1.14 -4.90 5.06
N PHE A 63 0.56 -3.71 5.09
CA PHE A 63 0.64 -2.81 6.23
C PHE A 63 -0.42 -3.16 7.28
N ASN A 64 -0.21 -2.69 8.51
CA ASN A 64 -1.21 -2.83 9.57
C ASN A 64 -2.46 -2.02 9.23
N ASN A 65 -3.64 -2.38 9.75
CA ASN A 65 -4.84 -1.58 9.54
C ASN A 65 -5.01 -0.56 10.67
N ASP A 66 -4.08 0.38 10.79
CA ASP A 66 -4.13 1.45 11.79
C ASP A 66 -4.26 2.86 11.15
N LYS A 67 -4.60 3.84 11.98
CA LYS A 67 -4.85 5.22 11.54
C LYS A 67 -3.64 5.87 10.85
N THR A 68 -2.42 5.48 11.24
CA THR A 68 -1.17 6.05 10.72
C THR A 68 -0.74 5.43 9.39
N THR A 69 -1.23 4.23 9.09
CA THR A 69 -0.77 3.41 7.97
C THR A 69 -0.93 4.10 6.62
N LEU A 70 -2.07 4.74 6.35
CA LEU A 70 -2.32 5.28 5.01
C LEU A 70 -1.30 6.37 4.61
N LYS A 71 -0.92 7.22 5.57
CA LYS A 71 0.12 8.23 5.37
C LYS A 71 1.47 7.59 5.09
N GLU A 72 1.83 6.55 5.84
CA GLU A 72 3.09 5.82 5.66
C GLU A 72 3.16 5.13 4.30
N VAL A 73 2.07 4.49 3.86
CA VAL A 73 1.94 3.87 2.53
C VAL A 73 2.20 4.91 1.44
N VAL A 74 1.53 6.07 1.51
CA VAL A 74 1.70 7.13 0.52
C VAL A 74 3.14 7.66 0.50
N ASN A 75 3.77 7.83 1.66
CA ASN A 75 5.16 8.30 1.74
C ASN A 75 6.14 7.29 1.16
N GLU A 76 6.00 6.01 1.50
CA GLU A 76 6.88 4.94 0.98
C GLU A 76 6.77 4.80 -0.54
N VAL A 77 5.55 4.81 -1.07
CA VAL A 77 5.28 4.74 -2.52
C VAL A 77 5.86 5.95 -3.26
N LYS A 78 5.74 7.16 -2.70
CA LYS A 78 6.37 8.37 -3.26
C LYS A 78 7.90 8.28 -3.25
N LEU A 79 8.49 7.78 -2.17
CA LEU A 79 9.95 7.64 -2.06
C LEU A 79 10.51 6.65 -3.07
N GLN A 80 9.84 5.51 -3.30
CA GLN A 80 10.30 4.51 -4.28
C GLN A 80 10.35 5.02 -5.71
N LYS A 81 9.57 6.04 -6.09
CA LYS A 81 9.59 6.65 -7.43
C LYS A 81 10.68 7.71 -7.61
N ASN A 82 11.28 8.18 -6.52
CA ASN A 82 12.36 9.18 -6.55
C ASN A 82 13.76 8.55 -6.59
N VAL A 83 13.85 7.23 -6.74
CA VAL A 83 15.09 6.46 -6.89
C VAL A 83 15.34 6.19 -8.37
#